data_AF-A0AA44REM9-F1
#
_entry.id   AF-A0AA44REM9-F1
#
_cell.length_a   1.000
_cell.length_b   1.000
_cell.length_c   1.000
_cell.angle_alpha   90.00
_cell.angle_beta   90.00
_cell.angle_gamma   90.00
#
_symmetry.space_group_name_H-M   'P 1'
#
loop_
_entity.id
_entity.type
_entity.pdbx_description
1 polymer ?
#
loop_
_entity_poly.entity_id
_entity_poly.type
_entity_poly.pdbx_seq_one_letter_code
_entity_poly.pdbx_strand_id
1 'polypeptide(L)'
;MCELDILHDSLYQFCPELHLKRLNSLTLACHALLDCKTLTLTELGRNLPTKARTKHNIKRIDRLLGNRHLHKERLAVYRWHASFICSGNTMPIVLVDWSDIREQKRLMVLRASVALHGRSVTLYEKAFPLSEQCSKKAHDQFLADLAS
;
A
#
# COMPACT_ATOMS: atom_id res chain seq x y z
N MET A 1 -0.98 -14.38 -12.24
CA MET A 1 -0.98 -14.96 -10.86
C MET A 1 0.43 -15.22 -10.38
N CYS A 2 1.32 -15.78 -11.23
CA CYS A 2 2.75 -15.91 -10.95
C CYS A 2 3.40 -14.62 -10.41
N GLU A 3 2.99 -13.45 -10.89
CA GLU A 3 3.50 -12.16 -10.44
C GLU A 3 3.20 -11.88 -8.95
N LEU A 4 2.05 -12.35 -8.47
CA LEU A 4 1.64 -12.18 -7.07
C LEU A 4 2.38 -13.15 -6.16
N ASP A 5 2.71 -14.33 -6.66
CA ASP A 5 3.55 -15.31 -5.96
C ASP A 5 4.98 -14.79 -5.84
N ILE A 6 5.56 -14.23 -6.93
CA ILE A 6 6.88 -13.58 -6.91
C ILE A 6 6.90 -12.43 -5.90
N LEU A 7 5.86 -11.59 -5.88
CA LEU A 7 5.78 -10.49 -4.93
C LEU A 7 5.63 -11.00 -3.49
N HIS A 8 4.82 -12.03 -3.27
CA HIS A 8 4.68 -12.65 -1.96
C HIS A 8 6.02 -13.19 -1.45
N ASP A 9 6.71 -13.99 -2.26
CA ASP A 9 8.00 -14.59 -1.90
C ASP A 9 9.06 -13.51 -1.63
N SER A 10 9.07 -12.45 -2.45
CA SER A 10 9.97 -11.30 -2.26
C SER A 10 9.68 -10.58 -0.94
N LEU A 11 8.42 -10.29 -0.63
CA LEU A 11 8.05 -9.65 0.63
C LEU A 11 8.35 -10.55 1.84
N TYR A 12 8.14 -11.86 1.70
CA TYR A 12 8.47 -12.82 2.75
C TYR A 12 9.98 -12.87 3.02
N GLN A 13 10.80 -12.84 1.96
CA GLN A 13 12.25 -12.91 2.05
C GLN A 13 12.87 -11.61 2.57
N PHE A 14 12.38 -10.45 2.10
CA PHE A 14 13.04 -9.16 2.32
C PHE A 14 12.35 -8.24 3.33
N CYS A 15 11.16 -8.58 3.82
CA CYS A 15 10.46 -7.84 4.88
C CYS A 15 10.20 -8.76 6.10
N PRO A 16 11.22 -9.09 6.90
CA PRO A 16 11.07 -10.00 8.04
C PRO A 16 10.13 -9.47 9.14
N GLU A 17 9.83 -8.16 9.15
CA GLU A 17 8.84 -7.57 10.05
C GLU A 17 7.41 -8.00 9.69
N LEU A 18 7.15 -8.40 8.43
CA LEU A 18 5.85 -8.87 8.01
C LEU A 18 5.59 -10.29 8.52
N HIS A 19 4.60 -10.42 9.38
CA HIS A 19 4.20 -11.75 9.83
C HIS A 19 3.51 -12.52 8.71
N LEU A 20 3.94 -13.76 8.48
CA LEU A 20 3.46 -14.63 7.40
C LEU A 20 1.92 -14.69 7.25
N LYS A 21 1.18 -14.90 8.35
CA LYS A 21 -0.30 -14.88 8.32
C LYS A 21 -0.91 -13.57 7.81
N ARG A 22 -0.27 -12.42 8.10
CA ARG A 22 -0.70 -11.10 7.62
C ARG A 22 -0.38 -10.95 6.14
N LEU A 23 0.82 -11.32 5.71
CA LEU A 23 1.22 -11.37 4.30
C LEU A 23 0.25 -12.23 3.48
N ASN A 24 0.01 -13.48 3.89
CA ASN A 24 -0.94 -14.38 3.21
C ASN A 24 -2.35 -13.79 3.11
N SER A 25 -2.80 -13.07 4.14
CA SER A 25 -4.12 -12.45 4.13
C SER A 25 -4.18 -11.22 3.21
N LEU A 26 -3.08 -10.46 3.12
CA LEU A 26 -2.93 -9.33 2.20
C LEU A 26 -2.91 -9.82 0.74
N THR A 27 -2.05 -10.79 0.43
CA THR A 27 -1.94 -11.44 -0.89
C THR A 27 -3.29 -12.00 -1.33
N LEU A 28 -4.01 -12.68 -0.45
CA LEU A 28 -5.36 -13.18 -0.76
C LEU A 28 -6.35 -12.06 -1.09
N ALA A 29 -6.29 -10.92 -0.38
CA ALA A 29 -7.13 -9.76 -0.69
C ALA A 29 -6.74 -9.11 -2.02
N CYS A 30 -5.44 -9.08 -2.36
CA CYS A 30 -4.94 -8.62 -3.65
C CYS A 30 -5.44 -9.51 -4.80
N HIS A 31 -5.45 -10.83 -4.65
CA HIS A 31 -6.06 -11.73 -5.65
C HIS A 31 -7.53 -11.37 -5.90
N ALA A 32 -8.33 -11.28 -4.83
CA ALA A 32 -9.74 -10.92 -4.96
C ALA A 32 -9.94 -9.54 -5.63
N LEU A 33 -9.06 -8.57 -5.33
CA LEU A 33 -9.09 -7.25 -5.95
C LEU A 33 -8.80 -7.30 -7.46
N LEU A 34 -7.78 -8.06 -7.87
CA LEU A 34 -7.43 -8.19 -9.29
C LEU A 34 -8.54 -8.87 -10.09
N ASP A 35 -9.23 -9.84 -9.47
CA ASP A 35 -10.34 -10.55 -10.09
C ASP A 35 -11.59 -9.67 -10.20
N CYS A 36 -12.00 -9.00 -9.10
CA CYS A 36 -13.24 -8.23 -9.06
C CYS A 36 -13.12 -6.78 -9.56
N LYS A 37 -11.88 -6.28 -9.67
CA LYS A 37 -11.53 -4.90 -10.08
C LYS A 37 -12.22 -3.79 -9.27
N THR A 38 -12.73 -4.12 -8.08
CA THR A 38 -13.55 -3.22 -7.26
C THR A 38 -13.03 -3.17 -5.83
N LEU A 39 -12.43 -2.04 -5.46
CA LEU A 39 -11.84 -1.85 -4.13
C LEU A 39 -12.90 -1.39 -3.11
N THR A 40 -13.80 -2.28 -2.72
CA THR A 40 -14.71 -2.06 -1.58
C THR A 40 -14.65 -3.23 -0.60
N LEU A 41 -14.88 -2.95 0.69
CA LEU A 41 -14.90 -3.97 1.74
C LEU A 41 -15.78 -5.18 1.39
N THR A 42 -16.98 -4.91 0.88
CA THR A 42 -17.96 -5.94 0.55
C THR A 42 -17.59 -6.71 -0.72
N GLU A 43 -17.11 -6.02 -1.76
CA GLU A 43 -16.74 -6.70 -3.02
C GLU A 43 -15.50 -7.56 -2.84
N LEU A 44 -14.49 -7.09 -2.09
CA LEU A 44 -13.35 -7.93 -1.73
C LEU A 44 -13.80 -9.18 -0.96
N GLY A 45 -14.69 -9.01 0.04
CA GLY A 45 -15.21 -10.14 0.82
C GLY A 45 -16.03 -11.14 0.00
N ARG A 46 -16.80 -10.68 -0.99
CA ARG A 46 -17.58 -11.55 -1.89
C ARG A 46 -16.70 -12.36 -2.83
N ASN A 47 -15.62 -11.73 -3.31
CA ASN A 47 -14.73 -12.31 -4.33
C ASN A 47 -13.51 -13.02 -3.72
N LEU A 48 -13.44 -13.19 -2.39
CA LEU A 48 -12.41 -14.01 -1.76
C LEU A 48 -12.52 -15.47 -2.23
N PRO A 49 -11.44 -16.09 -2.77
CA PRO A 49 -11.46 -17.46 -3.30
C PRO A 49 -11.43 -18.50 -2.17
N THR A 50 -12.48 -18.55 -1.35
CA THR A 50 -12.59 -19.47 -0.21
C THR A 50 -13.98 -20.07 -0.11
N LYS A 51 -14.09 -21.26 0.48
CA LYS A 51 -15.37 -21.96 0.70
C LYS A 51 -16.21 -21.37 1.85
N ALA A 52 -15.69 -20.38 2.58
CA ALA A 52 -16.39 -19.79 3.71
C ALA A 52 -17.57 -18.92 3.25
N ARG A 53 -18.62 -18.81 4.08
CA ARG A 53 -19.79 -17.98 3.75
C ARG A 53 -19.38 -16.52 3.57
N THR A 54 -20.03 -15.82 2.65
CA THR A 54 -19.79 -14.41 2.31
C THR A 54 -19.67 -13.50 3.54
N LYS A 55 -20.55 -13.65 4.53
CA LYS A 55 -20.50 -12.85 5.78
C LYS A 55 -19.17 -13.00 6.54
N HIS A 56 -18.57 -14.19 6.52
CA HIS A 56 -17.30 -14.46 7.20
C HIS A 56 -16.13 -13.88 6.40
N ASN A 57 -16.19 -13.92 5.07
CA ASN A 57 -15.20 -13.32 4.20
C ASN A 57 -15.19 -11.80 4.28
N ILE A 58 -16.37 -11.16 4.32
CA ILE A 58 -16.49 -9.71 4.56
C ILE A 58 -15.86 -9.35 5.91
N LYS A 59 -16.18 -10.10 6.99
CA LYS A 59 -15.55 -9.90 8.31
C LYS A 59 -14.04 -10.17 8.30
N ARG A 60 -13.53 -11.01 7.40
CA ARG A 60 -12.10 -11.28 7.26
C ARG A 60 -11.39 -10.07 6.64
N ILE A 61 -11.93 -9.49 5.57
CA ILE A 61 -11.40 -8.26 4.96
C ILE A 61 -11.51 -7.09 5.95
N ASP A 62 -12.63 -6.96 6.66
CA ASP A 62 -12.81 -5.91 7.67
C ASP A 62 -11.69 -5.93 8.74
N ARG A 63 -11.41 -7.13 9.28
CA ARG A 63 -10.30 -7.32 10.24
C ARG A 63 -8.93 -7.09 9.62
N LEU A 64 -8.73 -7.40 8.34
CA LEU A 64 -7.48 -7.13 7.63
C LEU A 64 -7.25 -5.61 7.53
N LEU A 65 -8.26 -4.86 7.08
CA LEU A 65 -8.18 -3.40 6.97
C LEU A 65 -8.01 -2.70 8.32
N GLY A 66 -8.59 -3.26 9.39
CA GLY A 66 -8.43 -2.78 10.77
C GLY A 66 -7.16 -3.26 11.49
N ASN A 67 -6.29 -4.04 10.83
CA ASN A 67 -5.15 -4.67 11.50
C ASN A 67 -4.02 -3.65 11.79
N ARG A 68 -3.92 -3.19 13.04
CA ARG A 68 -2.90 -2.21 13.46
C ARG A 68 -1.45 -2.69 13.29
N HIS A 69 -1.19 -4.00 13.35
CA HIS A 69 0.15 -4.54 13.13
C HIS A 69 0.54 -4.42 11.66
N LEU A 70 -0.38 -4.76 10.74
CA LEU A 70 -0.18 -4.59 9.31
C LEU A 70 0.08 -3.11 8.95
N HIS A 71 -0.65 -2.18 9.57
CA HIS A 71 -0.43 -0.74 9.37
C HIS A 71 0.95 -0.26 9.81
N LYS A 72 1.54 -0.87 10.84
CA LYS A 72 2.91 -0.56 11.28
C LYS A 72 3.95 -1.17 10.33
N GLU A 73 3.71 -2.42 9.93
CA GLU A 73 4.55 -3.20 9.04
C GLU A 73 4.63 -2.64 7.61
N ARG A 74 3.62 -1.87 7.18
CA ARG A 74 3.61 -1.26 5.83
C ARG A 74 4.87 -0.43 5.53
N LEU A 75 5.50 0.17 6.54
CA LEU A 75 6.71 0.97 6.35
C LEU A 75 7.89 0.11 5.93
N ALA A 76 8.01 -1.12 6.42
CA ALA A 76 9.04 -2.05 5.98
C ALA A 76 8.88 -2.39 4.48
N VAL A 77 7.64 -2.57 4.03
CA VAL A 77 7.32 -2.80 2.61
C VAL A 77 7.75 -1.59 1.76
N TYR A 78 7.41 -0.37 2.18
CA TYR A 78 7.81 0.85 1.47
C TYR A 78 9.33 1.01 1.41
N ARG A 79 10.05 0.77 2.52
CA ARG A 79 11.51 0.85 2.57
C ARG A 79 12.17 -0.12 1.62
N TRP A 80 11.79 -1.41 1.70
CA TRP A 80 12.32 -2.42 0.80
C TRP A 80 12.05 -2.07 -0.66
N HIS A 81 10.80 -1.70 -0.98
CA HIS A 81 10.41 -1.32 -2.34
C HIS A 81 11.19 -0.10 -2.86
N ALA A 82 11.35 0.94 -2.04
CA ALA A 82 12.09 2.13 -2.41
C ALA A 82 13.58 1.85 -2.60
N SER A 83 14.20 1.07 -1.69
CA SER A 83 15.59 0.64 -1.85
C SER A 83 15.80 -0.20 -3.11
N PHE A 84 14.86 -1.09 -3.43
CA PHE A 84 14.91 -1.91 -4.63
C PHE A 84 14.87 -1.05 -5.90
N ILE A 85 13.92 -0.12 -6.01
CA ILE A 85 13.79 0.76 -7.18
C ILE A 85 14.99 1.69 -7.33
N CYS A 86 15.46 2.28 -6.22
CA CYS A 86 16.55 3.25 -6.24
C CYS A 86 17.94 2.59 -6.32
N SER A 87 18.04 1.27 -6.19
CA SER A 87 19.34 0.56 -6.22
C SER A 87 20.16 0.80 -7.49
N GLY A 88 19.49 0.99 -8.63
CA GLY A 88 20.14 1.20 -9.93
C GLY A 88 20.55 2.65 -10.22
N ASN A 89 20.19 3.61 -9.38
CA ASN A 89 20.50 5.02 -9.59
C ASN A 89 20.92 5.68 -8.27
N THR A 90 22.18 6.09 -8.17
CA THR A 90 22.75 6.73 -6.97
C THR A 90 22.17 8.13 -6.69
N MET A 91 21.46 8.74 -7.65
CA MET A 91 20.83 10.05 -7.50
C MET A 91 19.45 10.08 -8.18
N PRO A 92 18.43 9.43 -7.61
CA PRO A 92 17.10 9.41 -8.18
C PRO A 92 16.42 10.78 -8.00
N ILE A 93 15.75 11.27 -9.06
CA ILE A 93 14.88 12.45 -8.96
C ILE A 93 13.51 11.97 -8.45
N VAL A 94 13.18 12.39 -7.23
CA VAL A 94 11.91 12.05 -6.58
C VAL A 94 10.92 13.21 -6.75
N LEU A 95 9.80 12.92 -7.41
CA LEU A 95 8.68 13.84 -7.57
C LEU A 95 7.72 13.66 -6.39
N VAL A 96 7.41 14.75 -5.71
CA VAL A 96 6.49 14.78 -4.56
C VAL A 96 5.32 15.68 -4.88
N ASP A 97 4.11 15.12 -4.89
CA ASP A 97 2.89 15.89 -5.23
C ASP A 97 1.65 15.42 -4.45
N TRP A 98 0.70 16.33 -4.32
CA TRP A 98 -0.60 16.11 -3.69
C TRP A 98 -1.62 15.57 -4.70
N SER A 99 -2.48 14.65 -4.27
CA SER A 99 -3.61 14.17 -5.08
C SER A 99 -4.83 13.93 -4.20
N ASP A 100 -6.04 14.10 -4.73
CA ASP A 100 -7.27 13.76 -4.01
C ASP A 100 -7.56 12.25 -4.16
N ILE A 101 -7.85 11.56 -3.05
CA ILE A 101 -8.23 10.14 -3.04
C ILE A 101 -9.76 9.98 -3.08
N ARG A 102 -10.49 10.86 -2.41
CA ARG A 102 -11.93 10.71 -2.20
C ARG A 102 -12.56 12.03 -1.77
N GLU A 103 -13.17 12.71 -2.74
CA GLU A 103 -13.82 14.01 -2.58
C GLU A 103 -14.78 14.06 -1.37
N GLN A 104 -15.64 13.05 -1.20
CA GLN A 104 -16.60 12.99 -0.08
C GLN A 104 -15.95 12.89 1.31
N LYS A 105 -14.76 12.29 1.41
CA LYS A 105 -14.05 12.14 2.69
C LYS A 105 -12.97 13.20 2.90
N ARG A 106 -12.78 14.10 1.92
CA ARG A 106 -11.79 15.19 1.96
C ARG A 106 -10.41 14.65 2.40
N LEU A 107 -9.98 13.57 1.79
CA LEU A 107 -8.67 12.94 2.05
C LEU A 107 -7.74 13.21 0.89
N MET A 108 -6.60 13.83 1.20
CA MET A 108 -5.52 14.08 0.27
C MET A 108 -4.42 13.05 0.48
N VAL A 109 -3.77 12.62 -0.59
CA VAL A 109 -2.53 11.86 -0.53
C VAL A 109 -1.37 12.74 -0.94
N LEU A 110 -0.29 12.68 -0.17
CA LEU A 110 1.02 13.14 -0.62
C LEU A 110 1.79 11.91 -1.08
N ARG A 111 2.29 11.92 -2.32
CA ARG A 111 2.96 10.78 -2.94
C ARG A 111 4.35 11.19 -3.42
N ALA A 112 5.35 10.39 -3.06
CA ALA A 112 6.70 10.43 -3.59
C ALA A 112 6.85 9.34 -4.65
N SER A 113 7.33 9.70 -5.83
CA SER A 113 7.50 8.76 -6.94
C SER A 113 8.73 9.09 -7.79
N VAL A 114 9.27 8.09 -8.47
CA VAL A 114 10.31 8.26 -9.48
C VAL A 114 9.73 8.03 -10.87
N ALA A 115 10.25 8.77 -11.86
CA ALA A 115 9.94 8.55 -13.26
C ALA A 115 10.85 7.44 -13.82
N LEU A 116 10.29 6.27 -14.10
CA LEU A 116 10.98 5.13 -14.66
C LEU A 116 10.38 4.76 -16.01
N HIS A 117 11.13 4.93 -17.10
CA HIS A 117 10.69 4.62 -18.47
C HIS A 117 9.32 5.25 -18.84
N GLY A 118 9.10 6.51 -18.45
CA GLY A 118 7.84 7.23 -18.72
C GLY A 118 6.68 6.84 -17.80
N ARG A 119 6.90 6.01 -16.78
CA ARG A 119 5.91 5.65 -15.75
C ARG A 119 6.31 6.23 -14.41
N SER A 120 5.32 6.68 -13.65
CA SER A 120 5.52 7.06 -12.24
C SER A 120 5.45 5.79 -11.38
N VAL A 121 6.51 5.53 -10.61
CA VAL A 121 6.58 4.42 -9.65
C VAL A 121 6.63 5.00 -8.23
N THR A 122 5.62 4.68 -7.42
CA THR A 122 5.47 5.21 -6.06
C THR A 122 6.55 4.65 -5.12
N LEU A 123 7.35 5.51 -4.50
CA LEU A 123 8.28 5.13 -3.43
C LEU A 123 7.57 5.08 -2.08
N TYR A 124 6.74 6.10 -1.80
CA TYR A 124 6.00 6.24 -0.56
C TYR A 124 4.78 7.12 -0.78
N GLU A 125 3.71 6.84 -0.04
CA GLU A 125 2.52 7.68 -0.02
C GLU A 125 1.88 7.71 1.36
N LYS A 126 1.26 8.85 1.69
CA LYS A 126 0.59 9.04 2.97
C LYS A 126 -0.66 9.89 2.79
N ALA A 127 -1.74 9.46 3.42
CA ALA A 127 -3.00 10.18 3.43
C ALA A 127 -3.04 11.20 4.58
N PHE A 128 -3.64 12.36 4.29
CA PHE A 128 -3.85 13.48 5.20
C PHE A 128 -5.29 14.00 5.06
N PRO A 129 -5.86 14.61 6.10
CA PRO A 129 -7.09 15.40 5.97
C PRO A 129 -6.86 16.59 5.02
N LEU A 130 -7.90 17.00 4.28
CA LEU A 130 -7.82 18.16 3.38
C LEU A 130 -7.41 19.45 4.10
N SER A 131 -7.73 19.61 5.38
CA SER A 131 -7.29 20.75 6.19
C SER A 131 -5.77 20.87 6.30
N GLU A 132 -5.03 19.78 6.04
CA GLU A 132 -3.57 19.75 6.07
C GLU A 132 -2.93 19.83 4.68
N GLN A 133 -3.74 19.94 3.62
CA GLN A 133 -3.23 20.09 2.25
C GLN A 133 -2.31 21.31 2.15
N CYS A 134 -1.16 21.14 1.51
CA CYS A 134 -0.14 22.18 1.35
C CYS A 134 0.39 22.76 2.68
N SER A 135 0.11 22.11 3.82
CA SER A 135 0.65 22.56 5.11
C SER A 135 2.11 22.15 5.26
N LYS A 136 2.93 23.05 5.83
CA LYS A 136 4.35 22.77 6.13
C LYS A 136 4.49 21.55 7.04
N LYS A 137 3.64 21.45 8.07
CA LYS A 137 3.65 20.33 9.02
C LYS A 137 3.46 18.98 8.33
N ALA A 138 2.47 18.85 7.44
CA ALA A 138 2.23 17.60 6.72
C ALA A 138 3.39 17.26 5.80
N HIS A 139 3.95 18.26 5.12
CA HIS A 139 5.10 18.09 4.22
C HIS A 139 6.37 17.66 4.97
N ASP A 140 6.71 18.34 6.06
CA ASP A 140 7.87 18.01 6.90
C ASP A 140 7.74 16.59 7.49
N GLN A 141 6.55 16.22 7.98
CA GLN A 141 6.28 14.87 8.47
C GLN A 141 6.41 13.83 7.35
N PHE A 142 5.92 14.14 6.15
CA PHE A 142 6.01 13.24 5.01
C PHE A 142 7.46 13.00 4.58
N LEU A 143 8.26 14.07 4.50
CA LEU A 143 9.68 13.97 4.17
C LEU A 143 10.48 13.24 5.25
N ALA A 144 10.15 13.43 6.53
CA ALA A 144 10.76 12.68 7.62
C ALA A 144 10.46 11.18 7.53
N ASP A 145 9.22 10.80 7.21
CA ASP A 145 8.85 9.40 6.99
C ASP A 145 9.54 8.82 5.74
N LEU A 146 9.62 9.58 4.65
CA LEU A 146 10.26 9.19 3.39
C LEU A 146 11.77 8.97 3.54
N ALA A 147 12.42 9.75 4.41
CA ALA A 147 13.85 9.64 4.70
C ALA A 147 14.21 8.47 5.65
N SER A 148 13.20 7.80 6.23
CA SER A 148 13.39 6.75 7.26
C SER A 148 13.44 5.33 6.71
#